data_AF-A0A927LW13-F1
#
_entry.id   AF-A0A927LW13-F1
#
_cell.length_a   1.000
_cell.length_b   1.000
_cell.length_c   1.000
_cell.angle_alpha   90.00
_cell.angle_beta   90.00
_cell.angle_gamma   90.00
#
_symmetry.space_group_name_H-M   'P 1'
#
loop_
_entity.id
_entity.type
_entity.pdbx_description
1 polymer ?
#
loop_
_entity_poly.entity_id
_entity_poly.type
_entity_poly.pdbx_seq_one_letter_code
_entity_poly.pdbx_strand_id
1 'polypeptide(L)'
;MKKLLLALGIMLLIVVSLWMFFFTPDKLTPENPAGKTIYYTMLSGPGVQNMNGRYEYKLTVYTEKGKGKEMEFSAGKQLRNEAYVRLYHTLLRGVTYWEEVTFEELPEAVQQKYRNIQAAH
;
A
#
# COMPACT_ATOMS: atom_id res chain seq x y z
N MET A 1 37.59 -22.63 -21.41
CA MET A 1 37.25 -21.27 -21.89
C MET A 1 35.77 -21.10 -22.26
N LYS A 2 35.16 -21.96 -23.10
CA LYS A 2 33.74 -21.83 -23.51
C LYS A 2 32.73 -21.82 -22.35
N LYS A 3 32.91 -22.68 -21.34
CA LYS A 3 32.06 -22.73 -20.12
C LYS A 3 32.17 -21.46 -19.25
N LEU A 4 33.35 -20.83 -19.24
CA LEU A 4 33.61 -19.59 -18.49
C LEU A 4 32.93 -18.38 -19.19
N LEU A 5 33.01 -18.33 -20.52
CA LEU A 5 32.31 -17.33 -21.34
C LEU A 5 30.78 -17.44 -21.22
N LEU A 6 30.26 -18.69 -21.21
CA LEU A 6 28.84 -18.94 -21.00
C LEU A 6 28.37 -18.48 -19.61
N ALA A 7 29.14 -18.79 -18.57
CA ALA A 7 28.84 -18.37 -17.19
C ALA A 7 28.86 -16.84 -17.05
N LEU A 8 29.81 -16.15 -17.68
CA LEU A 8 29.88 -14.70 -17.68
C LEU A 8 28.66 -14.07 -18.37
N GLY A 9 28.24 -14.63 -19.51
CA GLY A 9 27.05 -14.16 -20.23
C GLY A 9 25.77 -14.29 -19.40
N ILE A 10 25.61 -15.41 -18.69
CA ILE A 10 24.46 -15.62 -17.79
C ILE A 10 24.52 -14.65 -16.60
N MET A 11 25.70 -14.43 -16.02
CA MET A 11 25.89 -13.48 -14.92
C MET A 11 25.50 -12.06 -15.37
N LEU A 12 25.91 -11.65 -16.56
CA LEU A 12 25.59 -10.33 -17.12
C LEU A 12 24.09 -10.17 -17.39
N LEU A 13 23.43 -11.23 -17.89
CA LEU A 13 21.98 -11.27 -18.04
C LEU A 13 21.23 -11.15 -16.70
N ILE A 14 21.69 -11.83 -15.66
CA ILE A 14 21.11 -11.74 -14.32
C ILE A 14 21.30 -10.33 -13.77
N VAL A 15 22.48 -9.73 -13.91
CA VAL A 15 22.76 -8.36 -13.45
C VAL A 15 21.87 -7.36 -14.17
N VAL A 16 21.72 -7.45 -15.49
CA VAL A 16 20.84 -6.56 -16.27
C VAL A 16 19.37 -6.75 -15.89
N SER A 17 18.94 -8.00 -15.66
CA SER A 17 17.58 -8.30 -15.22
C SER A 17 17.29 -7.76 -13.82
N LEU A 18 18.23 -7.91 -12.90
CA LEU A 18 18.16 -7.32 -11.56
C LEU A 18 18.16 -5.79 -11.64
N TRP A 19 19.01 -5.20 -12.49
CA TRP A 19 19.03 -3.77 -12.72
C TRP A 19 17.67 -3.24 -13.20
N MET A 20 17.08 -3.85 -14.24
CA MET A 20 15.74 -3.47 -14.70
C MET A 20 14.66 -3.64 -13.63
N PHE A 21 14.76 -4.67 -12.79
CA PHE A 21 13.82 -4.90 -11.70
C PHE A 21 13.92 -3.83 -10.59
N PHE A 22 15.13 -3.38 -10.24
CA PHE A 22 15.33 -2.36 -9.21
C PHE A 22 15.17 -0.92 -9.72
N PHE A 23 15.49 -0.65 -11.01
CA PHE A 23 15.49 0.70 -11.61
C PHE A 23 14.22 1.05 -12.40
N THR A 24 13.08 0.41 -12.15
CA THR A 24 11.76 0.86 -12.67
C THR A 24 10.94 1.57 -11.57
N PRO A 25 11.31 2.81 -11.17
CA PRO A 25 10.67 3.53 -10.08
C PRO A 25 9.22 3.92 -10.41
N ASP A 26 8.83 3.96 -11.69
CA ASP A 26 7.51 4.42 -12.12
C ASP A 26 6.38 3.59 -11.49
N LYS A 27 6.63 2.30 -11.21
CA LYS A 27 5.67 1.40 -10.53
C LYS A 27 5.48 1.70 -9.03
N LEU A 28 6.24 2.65 -8.48
CA LEU A 28 6.14 3.09 -7.09
C LEU A 28 5.20 4.28 -6.94
N THR A 29 5.05 5.09 -7.98
CA THR A 29 4.20 6.28 -7.96
C THR A 29 2.71 5.93 -7.97
N PRO A 30 1.84 6.77 -7.39
CA PRO A 30 0.39 6.59 -7.49
C PRO A 30 -0.14 6.72 -8.93
N GLU A 31 0.61 7.36 -9.82
CA GLU A 31 0.25 7.60 -11.23
C GLU A 31 0.29 6.33 -12.10
N ASN A 32 1.02 5.29 -11.68
CA ASN A 32 1.02 3.99 -12.33
C ASN A 32 0.57 2.87 -11.37
N PRO A 33 -0.75 2.68 -11.17
CA PRO A 33 -1.28 1.70 -10.24
C PRO A 33 -1.11 0.24 -10.71
N ALA A 34 -0.49 0.00 -11.88
CA ALA A 34 -0.29 -1.34 -12.41
C ALA A 34 0.48 -2.23 -11.41
N GLY A 35 -0.20 -3.26 -10.88
CA GLY A 35 0.34 -4.18 -9.88
C GLY A 35 0.15 -3.74 -8.42
N LYS A 36 -0.52 -2.62 -8.16
CA LYS A 36 -0.93 -2.20 -6.82
C LYS A 36 -2.37 -2.64 -6.53
N THR A 37 -2.63 -3.07 -5.31
CA THR A 37 -3.99 -3.28 -4.80
C THR A 37 -4.38 -2.08 -3.97
N ILE A 38 -5.52 -1.49 -4.29
CA ILE A 38 -6.07 -0.34 -3.57
C ILE A 38 -6.92 -0.86 -2.41
N TYR A 39 -6.68 -0.31 -1.24
CA TYR A 39 -7.46 -0.56 -0.03
C TYR A 39 -7.96 0.77 0.54
N TYR A 40 -9.03 0.68 1.31
CA TYR A 40 -9.69 1.83 1.94
C TYR A 40 -9.86 1.56 3.42
N THR A 41 -9.60 2.56 4.26
CA THR A 41 -9.80 2.45 5.70
C THR A 41 -10.30 3.76 6.30
N MET A 42 -10.73 3.72 7.56
CA MET A 42 -11.11 4.88 8.36
C MET A 42 -10.27 4.86 9.61
N LEU A 43 -9.71 6.01 9.96
CA LEU A 43 -8.88 6.18 11.15
C LEU A 43 -9.77 6.17 12.40
N SER A 44 -9.61 5.13 13.23
CA SER A 44 -10.35 4.96 14.48
C SER A 44 -9.61 5.45 15.72
N GLY A 45 -8.42 6.03 15.56
CA GLY A 45 -7.61 6.53 16.67
C GLY A 45 -6.23 7.02 16.26
N PRO A 46 -5.46 7.54 17.24
CA PRO A 46 -4.10 8.00 17.01
C PRO A 46 -3.17 6.83 16.63
N GLY A 47 -2.22 7.09 15.75
CA GLY A 47 -1.15 6.14 15.45
C GLY A 47 -0.14 6.05 16.60
N VAL A 48 0.53 4.91 16.71
CA VAL A 48 1.60 4.70 17.70
C VAL A 48 2.92 5.15 17.09
N GLN A 49 3.60 6.10 17.72
CA GLN A 49 4.89 6.58 17.20
C GLN A 49 5.99 5.56 17.49
N ASN A 50 6.76 5.17 16.46
CA ASN A 50 7.90 4.28 16.59
C ASN A 50 9.23 5.05 16.75
N MET A 51 10.32 4.30 16.99
CA MET A 51 11.66 4.87 17.19
C MET A 51 12.18 5.66 15.97
N ASN A 52 11.65 5.40 14.78
CA ASN A 52 11.99 6.11 13.55
C ASN A 52 11.14 7.38 13.34
N GLY A 53 10.34 7.77 14.33
CA GLY A 53 9.47 8.94 14.28
C GLY A 53 8.24 8.78 13.38
N ARG A 54 7.96 7.56 12.88
CA ARG A 54 6.78 7.25 12.06
C ARG A 54 5.63 6.80 12.94
N TYR A 55 4.40 7.03 12.47
CA TYR A 55 3.18 6.61 13.15
C TYR A 55 2.67 5.31 12.56
N GLU A 56 2.56 4.27 13.38
CA GLU A 56 2.07 2.95 13.01
C GLU A 56 0.57 2.83 13.26
N TYR A 57 -0.10 2.19 12.31
CA TYR A 57 -1.53 1.96 12.29
C TYR A 57 -1.80 0.50 11.98
N LYS A 58 -2.64 -0.13 12.80
CA LYS A 58 -3.16 -1.47 12.57
C LYS A 58 -4.68 -1.39 12.49
N LEU A 59 -5.21 -1.46 11.28
CA LEU A 59 -6.61 -1.16 10.98
C LEU A 59 -7.24 -2.23 10.10
N THR A 60 -8.58 -2.33 10.16
CA THR A 60 -9.33 -3.08 9.15
C THR A 60 -9.40 -2.26 7.87
N VAL A 61 -8.95 -2.84 6.77
CA VAL A 61 -8.96 -2.23 5.45
C VAL A 61 -9.87 -3.01 4.51
N TYR A 62 -10.55 -2.31 3.62
CA TYR A 62 -11.50 -2.87 2.67
C TYR A 62 -10.98 -2.74 1.25
N THR A 63 -11.15 -3.78 0.45
CA THR A 63 -11.01 -3.66 -1.02
C THR A 63 -12.17 -2.86 -1.61
N GLU A 64 -12.09 -2.48 -2.88
CA GLU A 64 -13.20 -1.85 -3.61
C GLU A 64 -14.52 -2.63 -3.54
N LYS A 65 -14.43 -3.95 -3.40
CA LYS A 65 -15.58 -4.86 -3.26
C LYS A 65 -16.08 -4.98 -1.80
N GLY A 66 -15.56 -4.17 -0.88
CA GLY A 66 -15.93 -4.19 0.53
C GLY A 66 -15.44 -5.42 1.31
N LYS A 67 -14.48 -6.19 0.77
CA LYS A 67 -13.87 -7.31 1.52
C LYS A 67 -12.84 -6.77 2.51
N GLY A 68 -13.09 -6.99 3.80
CA GLY A 68 -12.23 -6.56 4.89
C GLY A 68 -11.07 -7.50 5.17
N LYS A 69 -9.92 -6.95 5.55
CA LYS A 69 -8.81 -7.68 6.17
C LYS A 69 -8.08 -6.74 7.13
N GLU A 70 -7.34 -7.30 8.07
CA GLU A 70 -6.41 -6.51 8.89
C GLU A 70 -5.17 -6.15 8.06
N MET A 71 -4.68 -4.91 8.20
CA MET A 71 -3.44 -4.47 7.59
C MET A 71 -2.74 -3.48 8.51
N GLU A 72 -1.42 -3.57 8.52
CA GLU A 72 -0.55 -2.63 9.21
C GLU A 72 0.16 -1.71 8.19
N PHE A 73 0.25 -0.43 8.50
CA PHE A 73 1.02 0.54 7.72
C PHE A 73 1.54 1.67 8.61
N SER A 74 2.53 2.42 8.11
CA SER A 74 3.04 3.59 8.81
C SER A 74 3.04 4.86 7.97
N ALA A 75 2.78 5.99 8.61
CA ALA A 75 2.84 7.32 8.00
C ALA A 75 3.95 8.17 8.63
N GLY A 76 4.49 9.12 7.85
CA GLY A 76 5.51 10.06 8.33
C GLY A 76 4.95 11.19 9.22
N LYS A 77 3.62 11.28 9.34
CA LYS A 77 2.91 12.22 10.22
C LYS A 77 1.69 11.52 10.82
N GLN A 78 1.20 12.06 11.93
CA GLN A 78 -0.06 11.62 12.49
C GLN A 78 -1.20 11.94 11.52
N LEU A 79 -1.98 10.94 11.17
CA LEU A 79 -3.19 11.09 10.36
C LEU A 79 -4.35 11.64 11.19
N ARG A 80 -5.23 12.41 10.55
CA ARG A 80 -6.41 12.97 11.22
C ARG A 80 -7.35 11.85 11.66
N ASN A 81 -7.88 11.96 12.88
CA ASN A 81 -8.89 11.04 13.38
C ASN A 81 -10.14 11.08 12.49
N GLU A 82 -10.81 9.95 12.32
CA GLU A 82 -12.02 9.79 11.49
C GLU A 82 -11.83 10.11 10.00
N ALA A 83 -10.59 10.33 9.53
CA ALA A 83 -10.30 10.47 8.12
C ALA A 83 -10.42 9.12 7.40
N TYR A 84 -10.99 9.15 6.19
CA TYR A 84 -10.90 8.03 5.27
C TYR A 84 -9.59 8.10 4.51
N VAL A 85 -8.95 6.95 4.33
CA VAL A 85 -7.62 6.85 3.72
C VAL A 85 -7.62 5.79 2.65
N ARG A 86 -7.14 6.17 1.47
CA ARG A 86 -6.85 5.26 0.35
C ARG A 86 -5.39 4.80 0.45
N LEU A 87 -5.18 3.49 0.40
CA LEU A 87 -3.88 2.84 0.60
C LEU A 87 -3.47 2.08 -0.67
N TYR A 88 -2.26 2.36 -1.15
CA TYR A 88 -1.68 1.72 -2.32
C TYR A 88 -0.72 0.61 -1.91
N HIS A 89 -1.21 -0.62 -1.92
CA HIS A 89 -0.48 -1.79 -1.42
C HIS A 89 0.18 -2.59 -2.56
N THR A 90 1.42 -3.03 -2.34
CA THR A 90 2.13 -3.99 -3.19
C THR A 90 2.50 -5.23 -2.39
N LEU A 91 2.52 -6.40 -3.02
CA LEU A 91 2.79 -7.67 -2.32
C LEU A 91 4.16 -7.68 -1.63
N LEU A 92 5.18 -7.09 -2.25
CA LEU A 92 6.56 -7.13 -1.75
C LEU A 92 6.92 -5.97 -0.80
N ARG A 93 6.28 -4.80 -0.91
CA ARG A 93 6.65 -3.60 -0.14
C ARG A 93 5.56 -3.10 0.81
N GLY A 94 4.42 -3.78 0.88
CA GLY A 94 3.27 -3.32 1.67
C GLY A 94 2.71 -2.01 1.12
N VAL A 95 2.28 -1.10 2.02
CA VAL A 95 1.74 0.21 1.65
C VAL A 95 2.85 1.14 1.16
N THR A 96 2.78 1.48 -0.12
CA THR A 96 3.78 2.33 -0.80
C THR A 96 3.36 3.80 -0.86
N TYR A 97 2.06 4.06 -0.79
CA TYR A 97 1.49 5.40 -0.82
C TYR A 97 0.14 5.39 -0.10
N TRP A 98 -0.24 6.54 0.45
CA TRP A 98 -1.55 6.76 1.05
C TRP A 98 -1.99 8.19 0.81
N GLU A 99 -3.30 8.40 0.75
CA GLU A 99 -3.91 9.72 0.66
C GLU A 99 -5.19 9.77 1.49
N GLU A 100 -5.45 10.90 2.13
CA GLU A 100 -6.73 11.16 2.77
C GLU A 100 -7.78 11.45 1.68
N VAL A 101 -8.93 10.79 1.77
CA VAL A 101 -10.04 10.93 0.83
C VAL A 101 -11.32 11.28 1.58
N THR A 102 -12.28 11.81 0.85
CA THR A 102 -13.64 12.06 1.36
C THR A 102 -14.47 10.79 1.34
N PHE A 103 -15.62 10.80 2.03
CA PHE A 103 -16.53 9.66 2.07
C PHE A 103 -17.09 9.34 0.68
N GLU A 104 -17.35 10.37 -0.12
CA GLU A 104 -17.91 10.30 -1.46
C GLU A 104 -16.94 9.64 -2.46
N GLU A 105 -15.63 9.73 -2.21
CA GLU A 105 -14.57 9.11 -3.01
C GLU A 105 -14.34 7.62 -2.69
N LEU A 106 -15.01 7.10 -1.66
CA LEU A 106 -14.98 5.68 -1.35
C LEU A 106 -15.85 4.89 -2.33
N PRO A 107 -15.45 3.67 -2.69
CA PRO A 107 -16.31 2.74 -3.43
C PRO A 107 -17.61 2.47 -2.65
N GLU A 108 -18.72 2.32 -3.37
CA GLU A 108 -20.06 2.15 -2.78
C GLU A 108 -20.13 1.01 -1.76
N ALA A 109 -19.47 -0.12 -2.05
CA ALA A 109 -19.40 -1.25 -1.12
C ALA A 109 -18.67 -0.91 0.19
N VAL A 110 -17.65 -0.05 0.14
CA VAL A 110 -16.91 0.41 1.32
C VAL A 110 -17.74 1.44 2.09
N GLN A 111 -18.39 2.38 1.40
CA GLN A 111 -19.32 3.31 2.02
C GLN A 111 -20.41 2.57 2.81
N GLN A 112 -20.95 1.50 2.24
CA GLN A 112 -21.97 0.69 2.91
C GLN A 112 -21.43 0.02 4.18
N LYS A 113 -20.16 -0.42 4.19
CA LYS A 113 -19.53 -0.94 5.41
C LYS A 113 -19.51 0.11 6.52
N TYR A 114 -19.08 1.33 6.23
CA TYR A 114 -19.00 2.39 7.23
C TYR A 114 -20.37 2.90 7.69
N ARG A 115 -21.36 3.02 6.79
CA ARG A 115 -22.75 3.32 7.18
C ARG A 115 -23.32 2.28 8.15
N ASN A 116 -23.09 1.00 7.86
CA ASN A 116 -23.58 -0.08 8.74
C ASN A 116 -22.89 -0.08 10.10
N ILE A 117 -21.60 0.27 10.17
CA ILE A 117 -20.85 0.38 11.43
C ILE A 117 -21.36 1.56 12.26
N GLN A 118 -21.58 2.72 11.63
CA GLN A 118 -22.09 3.91 12.29
C GLN A 118 -23.53 3.71 12.80
N ALA A 119 -24.38 2.97 12.07
CA ALA A 119 -25.74 2.65 12.50
C ALA A 119 -25.81 1.61 13.64
N ALA A 120 -24.71 0.92 13.94
CA ALA A 120 -24.61 -0.07 15.00
C ALA A 120 -24.12 0.51 16.34
N HIS A 121 -23.80 1.81 16.37
CA HIS A 121 -23.44 2.59 17.56
C HIS A 121 -24.51 3.63 17.85
#